data_AF-W2T9G1-F1
#
_entry.id   AF-W2T9G1-F1
#
_cell.length_a   1.000
_cell.length_b   1.000
_cell.length_c   1.000
_cell.angle_alpha   90.00
_cell.angle_beta   90.00
_cell.angle_gamma   90.00
#
_symmetry.space_group_name_H-M   'P 1'
#
loop_
_entity.id
_entity.type
_entity.pdbx_description
1 polymer ?
#
loop_
_entity_poly.entity_id
_entity_poly.type
_entity_poly.pdbx_seq_one_letter_code
_entity_poly.pdbx_strand_id
1 'polypeptide(L)'
;MLEYVMPTLLDLRVYLNERRSALRKELYAVFRVICREHKEKIDEFLDGDEQLKAEVEYDIRRYELREKAERAAAKRRAEEAAAGRRLSRRSLAIVRRDEREDDMNSTQSNSSQKDDNGVLEQGPSAQGFAIPNPPSKQVVCVSLCCRFGHICLCN
;
A
#
# COMPACT_ATOMS: atom_id res chain seq x y z
N MET A 1 -26.14 1.20 6.59
CA MET A 1 -25.48 2.50 6.33
C MET A 1 -25.33 2.75 4.84
N LEU A 2 -24.77 1.81 4.06
CA LEU A 2 -24.66 1.98 2.60
C LEU A 2 -25.98 2.10 1.84
N GLU A 3 -27.02 1.41 2.31
CA GLU A 3 -28.38 1.54 1.77
C GLU A 3 -28.90 2.99 1.76
N TYR A 4 -28.39 3.85 2.64
CA TYR A 4 -28.75 5.27 2.67
C TYR A 4 -27.80 6.16 1.84
N VAL A 5 -26.53 5.77 1.73
CA VAL A 5 -25.50 6.58 1.06
C VAL A 5 -25.54 6.38 -0.46
N MET A 6 -25.77 5.15 -0.92
CA MET A 6 -25.72 4.80 -2.34
C MET A 6 -26.75 5.57 -3.18
N PRO A 7 -28.02 5.69 -2.78
CA PRO A 7 -28.99 6.50 -3.52
C PRO A 7 -28.53 7.95 -3.69
N THR A 8 -28.02 8.58 -2.62
CA THR A 8 -27.53 9.98 -2.68
C THR A 8 -26.33 10.13 -3.60
N LEU A 9 -25.41 9.15 -3.65
CA LEU A 9 -24.27 9.18 -4.57
C LEU A 9 -24.71 9.01 -6.02
N LEU A 10 -25.73 8.21 -6.29
CA LEU A 10 -26.30 8.03 -7.62
C LEU A 10 -27.01 9.31 -8.09
N ASP A 11 -27.78 9.95 -7.23
CA ASP A 11 -28.39 11.26 -7.52
C ASP A 11 -27.32 12.32 -7.81
N LEU A 12 -26.26 12.35 -7.00
CA LEU A 12 -25.12 13.23 -7.22
C LEU A 12 -24.43 12.95 -8.57
N ARG A 13 -24.36 11.69 -8.99
CA ARG A 13 -23.81 11.32 -10.31
C ARG A 13 -24.64 11.92 -11.43
N VAL A 14 -25.97 11.80 -11.38
CA VAL A 14 -26.87 12.40 -12.37
C VAL A 14 -26.64 13.91 -12.44
N TYR A 15 -26.66 14.58 -11.28
CA TYR A 15 -26.42 16.03 -11.18
C TYR A 15 -25.06 16.47 -11.75
N LEU A 16 -23.98 15.75 -11.44
CA LEU A 16 -22.64 16.08 -11.95
C LEU A 16 -22.48 15.75 -13.44
N ASN A 17 -23.20 14.75 -13.95
CA ASN A 17 -23.25 14.40 -15.37
C ASN A 17 -23.91 15.48 -16.22
N GLU A 18 -25.05 16.00 -15.77
CA GLU A 18 -25.75 17.11 -16.43
C GLU A 18 -24.86 18.36 -16.53
N ARG A 19 -24.12 18.66 -15.47
CA ARG A 19 -23.21 19.82 -15.41
C ARG A 19 -21.84 19.58 -16.03
N ARG A 20 -21.58 18.37 -16.53
CA ARG A 20 -20.27 17.93 -17.07
C ARG A 20 -19.09 18.25 -16.15
N SER A 21 -19.31 18.23 -14.84
CA SER A 21 -18.32 18.63 -13.85
C SER A 21 -17.06 17.74 -13.91
N ALA A 22 -15.90 18.32 -13.59
CA ALA A 22 -14.66 17.56 -13.42
C ALA A 22 -14.71 16.59 -12.23
N LEU A 23 -15.59 16.85 -11.25
CA LEU A 23 -15.77 16.05 -10.03
C LEU A 23 -16.35 14.65 -10.31
N ARG A 24 -16.87 14.40 -11.52
CA ARG A 24 -17.34 13.07 -11.93
C ARG A 24 -16.28 12.01 -11.73
N LYS A 25 -15.03 12.33 -12.09
CA LYS A 25 -13.91 11.40 -11.95
C LYS A 25 -13.68 10.99 -10.50
N GLU A 26 -13.76 11.94 -9.57
CA GLU A 26 -13.62 11.70 -8.13
C GLU A 26 -14.81 10.90 -7.60
N LEU A 27 -16.03 11.20 -8.06
CA LEU A 27 -17.21 10.42 -7.70
C LEU A 27 -17.10 8.95 -8.14
N TYR A 28 -16.59 8.70 -9.35
CA TYR A 28 -16.29 7.34 -9.81
C TYR A 28 -15.19 6.67 -8.99
N ALA A 29 -14.21 7.43 -8.45
CA ALA A 29 -13.24 6.88 -7.51
C ALA A 29 -13.93 6.43 -6.21
N VAL A 30 -14.88 7.22 -5.69
CA VAL A 30 -15.67 6.87 -4.51
C VAL A 30 -16.48 5.58 -4.73
N PHE A 31 -17.21 5.46 -5.85
CA PHE A 31 -17.94 4.23 -6.18
C PHE A 31 -17.02 3.01 -6.20
N ARG A 32 -15.82 3.12 -6.78
CA ARG A 32 -14.84 2.02 -6.83
C ARG A 32 -14.26 1.65 -5.47
N VAL A 33 -14.27 2.54 -4.49
CA VAL A 33 -13.82 2.21 -3.13
C VAL A 33 -14.96 1.51 -2.39
N ILE A 34 -16.14 2.12 -2.39
CA ILE A 34 -17.32 1.61 -1.68
C ILE A 34 -17.72 0.21 -2.18
N CYS A 35 -17.89 0.05 -3.50
CA CYS A 35 -18.30 -1.22 -4.08
C CYS A 35 -17.24 -2.32 -3.89
N ARG A 36 -15.96 -1.97 -3.77
CA ARG A 36 -14.91 -2.96 -3.50
C ARG A 36 -15.00 -3.55 -2.10
N GLU A 37 -15.47 -2.77 -1.14
CA GLU A 37 -15.66 -3.22 0.23
C GLU A 37 -16.93 -4.06 0.39
N HIS A 38 -17.91 -3.88 -0.51
CA HIS A 38 -19.23 -4.53 -0.46
C HIS A 38 -19.60 -5.17 -1.81
N LYS A 39 -18.85 -6.19 -2.21
CA LYS A 39 -18.96 -6.81 -3.53
C LYS A 39 -20.28 -7.57 -3.72
N GLU A 40 -20.77 -8.15 -2.64
CA GLU A 40 -21.99 -8.93 -2.58
C GLU A 40 -23.26 -8.11 -2.81
N LYS A 41 -23.20 -6.79 -2.61
CA LYS A 41 -24.34 -5.88 -2.79
C LYS A 41 -24.25 -5.00 -4.04
N ILE A 42 -23.22 -5.18 -4.87
CA ILE A 42 -23.04 -4.35 -6.10
C ILE A 42 -24.23 -4.51 -7.03
N ASP A 43 -24.68 -5.75 -7.22
CA ASP A 43 -25.81 -6.06 -8.11
C ASP A 43 -27.08 -5.34 -7.66
N GLU A 44 -27.34 -5.30 -6.35
CA GLU A 44 -28.50 -4.64 -5.77
C GLU A 44 -28.43 -3.11 -5.90
N PHE A 45 -27.25 -2.51 -5.66
CA PHE A 45 -27.10 -1.06 -5.70
C PHE A 45 -27.02 -0.47 -7.10
N LEU A 46 -26.47 -1.22 -8.07
CA LEU A 46 -26.20 -0.75 -9.43
C LEU A 46 -27.09 -1.40 -10.49
N ASP A 47 -28.19 -2.02 -10.11
CA ASP A 47 -29.15 -2.63 -11.05
C ASP A 47 -29.68 -1.63 -12.10
N GLY A 48 -29.81 -0.36 -11.71
CA GLY A 48 -30.24 0.72 -12.60
C GLY A 48 -29.16 1.29 -13.53
N ASP A 49 -27.89 0.90 -13.38
CA ASP A 49 -26.80 1.41 -14.23
C ASP A 49 -25.76 0.33 -14.56
N GLU A 50 -26.06 -0.42 -15.62
CA GLU A 50 -25.25 -1.53 -16.10
C GLU A 50 -23.84 -1.10 -16.53
N GLN A 51 -23.69 0.12 -17.05
CA GLN A 51 -22.37 0.64 -17.45
C GLN A 51 -21.48 0.86 -16.22
N LEU A 52 -21.99 1.56 -15.21
CA LEU A 52 -21.25 1.82 -13.97
C LEU A 52 -20.92 0.50 -13.26
N LYS A 53 -21.87 -0.44 -13.24
CA LYS A 53 -21.68 -1.78 -12.71
C LYS A 53 -20.50 -2.49 -13.39
N ALA A 54 -20.49 -2.56 -14.72
CA ALA A 54 -19.43 -3.22 -15.47
C ALA A 54 -18.05 -2.58 -15.24
N GLU A 55 -17.98 -1.25 -15.20
CA GLU A 55 -16.75 -0.50 -14.91
C GLU A 55 -16.20 -0.82 -13.51
N VAL A 56 -17.07 -0.79 -12.50
CA VAL A 56 -16.70 -1.06 -11.11
C VAL A 56 -16.28 -2.51 -10.92
N GLU A 57 -17.02 -3.46 -11.47
CA GLU A 57 -16.65 -4.88 -11.43
C GLU A 57 -15.30 -5.15 -12.08
N TYR A 58 -15.04 -4.54 -13.23
CA TYR A 58 -13.76 -4.66 -13.91
C TYR A 58 -12.62 -4.17 -13.01
N ASP A 59 -12.78 -3.00 -12.39
CA ASP A 59 -11.77 -2.42 -11.52
C ASP A 59 -11.53 -3.26 -10.26
N ILE A 60 -12.58 -3.89 -9.70
CA ILE A 60 -12.48 -4.83 -8.59
C ILE A 60 -11.68 -6.06 -9.01
N ARG A 61 -12.06 -6.72 -10.12
CA ARG A 61 -11.35 -7.91 -10.63
C ARG A 61 -9.88 -7.60 -10.89
N ARG A 62 -9.59 -6.43 -11.48
CA ARG A 62 -8.22 -6.00 -11.76
C ARG A 62 -7.43 -5.72 -10.48
N TYR A 63 -8.08 -5.17 -9.45
CA TYR A 63 -7.45 -4.95 -8.15
C TYR A 63 -7.08 -6.28 -7.48
N GLU A 64 -8.02 -7.22 -7.42
CA GLU A 64 -7.79 -8.55 -6.84
C GLU A 64 -6.67 -9.30 -7.55
N LEU A 65 -6.61 -9.21 -8.87
CA LEU A 65 -5.56 -9.86 -9.66
C LEU A 65 -4.18 -9.33 -9.29
N ARG A 66 -4.04 -7.99 -9.18
CA ARG A 66 -2.78 -7.35 -8.77
C ARG A 66 -2.38 -7.76 -7.36
N GLU A 67 -3.34 -7.72 -6.43
CA GLU A 67 -3.11 -8.08 -5.03
C GLU A 67 -2.68 -9.55 -4.90
N LYS A 68 -3.33 -10.46 -5.63
CA LYS A 68 -2.96 -11.88 -5.65
C LYS A 68 -1.56 -12.10 -6.24
N ALA A 69 -1.22 -11.39 -7.31
CA ALA A 69 0.11 -11.47 -7.93
C ALA A 69 1.21 -10.97 -6.97
N GLU A 70 0.95 -9.87 -6.27
CA GLU A 70 1.88 -9.30 -5.28
C GLU A 70 2.09 -10.26 -4.10
N ARG A 71 1.00 -10.81 -3.52
CA ARG A 71 1.10 -11.80 -2.44
C ARG A 71 1.85 -13.05 -2.89
N ALA A 72 1.62 -13.53 -4.11
CA ALA A 72 2.34 -14.68 -4.64
C ALA A 72 3.84 -14.39 -4.82
N ALA A 73 4.20 -13.21 -5.33
CA ALA A 73 5.59 -12.79 -5.46
C ALA A 73 6.28 -12.63 -4.10
N ALA A 74 5.60 -12.04 -3.12
CA ALA A 74 6.10 -11.90 -1.76
C ALA A 74 6.34 -13.28 -1.11
N LYS A 75 5.38 -14.21 -1.26
CA LYS A 75 5.51 -15.59 -0.77
C LYS A 75 6.72 -16.30 -1.39
N ARG A 76 6.90 -16.20 -2.71
CA ARG A 76 8.06 -16.78 -3.40
C ARG A 76 9.39 -16.22 -2.90
N ARG A 77 9.51 -14.90 -2.76
CA ARG A 77 10.72 -14.27 -2.22
C ARG A 77 11.01 -14.71 -0.78
N ALA A 78 9.97 -14.82 0.05
CA ALA A 78 10.13 -15.29 1.42
C ALA A 78 10.60 -16.75 1.49
N GLU A 79 10.06 -17.60 0.61
CA GLU A 79 10.44 -19.01 0.50
C GLU A 79 11.88 -19.18 -0.02
N GLU A 80 12.27 -18.46 -1.07
CA GLU A 80 13.63 -18.45 -1.62
C GLU A 80 14.64 -17.96 -0.56
N ALA A 81 14.32 -16.91 0.18
CA ALA A 81 15.14 -16.43 1.29
C ALA A 81 15.23 -17.45 2.44
N ALA A 82 14.14 -18.16 2.75
CA ALA A 82 14.14 -19.22 3.76
C ALA A 82 14.97 -20.43 3.31
N ALA A 83 14.88 -20.83 2.03
CA ALA A 83 15.68 -21.90 1.44
C ALA A 83 17.17 -21.56 1.44
N GLY A 84 17.54 -20.33 1.05
CA GLY A 84 18.92 -19.84 1.11
C GLY A 84 19.51 -19.90 2.54
N ARG A 85 18.73 -19.49 3.55
CA ARG A 85 19.12 -19.62 4.97
C ARG A 85 19.32 -21.08 5.40
N ARG A 86 18.48 -22.00 4.93
CA ARG A 86 18.62 -23.45 5.21
C ARG A 86 19.89 -24.02 4.59
N LEU A 87 20.19 -23.67 3.34
CA LEU A 87 21.39 -24.12 2.63
C LEU A 87 22.66 -23.58 3.28
N SER A 88 22.68 -22.29 3.65
CA SER A 88 23.81 -21.68 4.37
C SER A 88 24.06 -22.34 5.74
N ARG A 89 23.00 -22.68 6.50
CA ARG A 89 23.15 -23.45 7.74
C ARG A 89 23.71 -24.85 7.50
N ARG A 90 23.28 -25.51 6.42
CA ARG A 90 23.74 -26.86 6.08
C ARG A 90 25.22 -26.87 5.65
N SER A 91 25.66 -25.89 4.87
CA SER A 91 27.07 -25.78 4.48
C SER A 91 27.98 -25.48 5.68
N LEU A 92 27.55 -24.60 6.60
CA LEU A 92 28.28 -24.34 7.85
C LEU A 92 28.41 -25.56 8.75
N ALA A 93 27.40 -26.43 8.77
CA ALA A 93 27.44 -27.69 9.54
C ALA A 93 28.41 -28.72 8.94
N ILE A 94 28.65 -28.69 7.63
CA ILE A 94 29.61 -29.58 6.95
C ILE A 94 31.04 -29.11 7.21
N VAL A 95 31.33 -27.80 7.07
CA VAL A 95 32.67 -27.23 7.33
C VAL A 95 33.16 -27.51 8.76
N ARG A 96 32.26 -27.46 9.76
CA ARG A 96 32.58 -27.81 11.16
C ARG A 96 32.89 -29.30 11.41
N ARG A 97 32.74 -30.16 10.41
CA ARG A 97 33.07 -31.59 10.50
C ARG A 97 34.47 -31.87 9.97
N ASP A 98 34.91 -31.13 8.96
CA ASP A 98 36.25 -31.25 8.38
C ASP A 98 37.33 -30.60 9.27
N GLU A 99 36.97 -29.67 10.16
CA GLU A 99 37.87 -29.13 11.20
C GLU A 99 37.87 -29.94 12.51
N ARG A 100 37.18 -31.09 12.56
CA ARG A 100 37.05 -31.93 13.77
C ARG A 100 37.65 -33.33 13.61
N GLU A 101 38.77 -33.43 12.90
CA GLU A 101 39.70 -34.57 13.04
C GLU A 101 41.03 -34.20 13.72
N ASP A 102 41.25 -32.93 14.07
CA ASP A 102 42.31 -32.51 14.99
C ASP A 102 41.65 -31.86 16.22
N ASP A 103 42.05 -32.28 17.42
CA ASP A 103 41.56 -31.85 18.74
C ASP A 103 40.20 -32.41 19.22
N MET A 104 40.18 -33.75 19.38
CA MET A 104 39.50 -34.35 20.53
C MET A 104 40.20 -33.89 21.83
N ASN A 105 39.76 -32.77 22.41
CA ASN A 105 39.92 -32.56 23.84
C ASN A 105 38.85 -31.65 24.43
N SER A 106 38.33 -32.08 25.58
CA SER A 106 37.52 -31.32 26.54
C SER A 106 36.03 -31.20 26.24
N THR A 107 35.35 -32.31 26.50
CA THR A 107 34.07 -32.23 27.22
C THR A 107 34.35 -31.66 28.61
N GLN A 108 33.87 -30.45 28.89
CA GLN A 108 33.50 -30.06 30.24
C GLN A 108 32.12 -29.43 30.25
N SER A 109 31.24 -30.16 30.92
CA SER A 109 29.98 -29.78 31.53
C SER A 109 30.07 -28.44 32.27
N ASN A 110 28.99 -27.66 32.22
CA ASN A 110 28.34 -26.97 33.35
C ASN A 110 27.01 -26.40 32.80
N SER A 111 25.84 -26.92 33.20
CA SER A 111 25.11 -26.71 34.46
C SER A 111 24.58 -25.27 34.64
N SER A 112 23.25 -25.19 34.56
CA SER A 112 22.31 -24.42 35.39
C SER A 112 22.55 -22.93 35.73
N GLN A 113 21.50 -22.16 35.37
CA GLN A 113 20.68 -21.28 36.22
C GLN A 113 21.07 -19.80 36.46
N LYS A 114 19.99 -18.98 36.38
CA LYS A 114 19.68 -17.73 37.13
C LYS A 114 20.46 -16.47 36.74
N ASP A 115 19.97 -15.24 36.74
CA ASP A 115 18.74 -14.52 37.13
C ASP A 115 18.66 -13.26 36.19
N ASP A 116 17.50 -12.80 35.75
CA ASP A 116 16.74 -11.64 36.27
C ASP A 116 17.43 -10.25 36.27
N ASN A 117 16.67 -9.27 35.78
CA ASN A 117 16.78 -7.80 35.86
C ASN A 117 17.90 -6.98 35.17
N GLY A 118 17.44 -6.09 34.27
CA GLY A 118 17.50 -4.65 34.58
C GLY A 118 18.34 -3.72 33.69
N VAL A 119 17.65 -2.85 32.95
CA VAL A 119 17.89 -1.39 32.86
C VAL A 119 19.03 -0.87 31.96
N LEU A 120 18.58 -0.05 30.99
CA LEU A 120 19.19 1.12 30.32
C LEU A 120 20.71 1.16 30.10
N GLU A 121 21.10 1.26 28.82
CA GLU A 121 22.06 2.28 28.39
C GLU A 121 21.65 2.82 27.01
N GLN A 122 21.34 4.11 27.01
CA GLN A 122 21.18 4.95 25.84
C GLN A 122 22.56 5.42 25.35
N GLY A 123 22.73 5.48 24.03
CA GLY A 123 23.56 6.50 23.39
C GLY A 123 24.49 6.00 22.27
N PRO A 124 25.04 6.90 21.43
CA PRO A 124 24.87 8.36 21.42
C PRO A 124 24.26 8.93 20.12
N SER A 125 23.63 10.09 20.30
CA SER A 125 23.24 11.07 19.28
C SER A 125 24.44 11.88 18.78
N ALA A 126 24.28 12.48 17.57
CA ALA A 126 25.02 13.58 16.92
C ALA A 126 25.36 13.14 15.47
N GLN A 127 25.10 13.84 14.36
CA GLN A 127 24.74 15.20 13.98
C GLN A 127 23.98 15.06 12.62
N GLY A 128 22.91 15.78 12.32
CA GLY A 128 22.99 17.21 12.00
C GLY A 128 23.52 17.44 10.58
N PHE A 129 22.78 17.02 9.54
CA PHE A 129 22.98 17.56 8.19
C PHE A 129 21.73 18.31 7.75
N ALA A 130 21.93 19.62 7.60
CA ALA A 130 20.94 20.60 7.23
C ALA A 130 20.32 20.29 5.86
N ILE A 131 19.00 20.41 5.82
CA ILE A 131 18.20 20.49 4.60
C ILE A 131 18.59 21.79 3.88
N PRO A 132 19.11 21.77 2.65
CA PRO A 132 19.18 22.98 1.85
C PRO A 132 17.77 23.28 1.32
N ASN A 133 17.18 24.37 1.81
CA ASN A 133 16.04 25.04 1.20
C ASN A 133 16.42 25.51 -0.22
N PRO A 134 15.68 25.15 -1.29
CA PRO A 134 15.68 25.92 -2.51
C PRO A 134 14.57 27.00 -2.48
N PRO A 135 14.78 28.11 -3.22
CA PRO A 135 14.09 29.37 -3.00
C PRO A 135 12.64 29.41 -3.48
N SER A 136 11.86 30.24 -2.78
CA SER A 136 10.60 30.83 -3.21
C SER A 136 10.68 31.50 -4.60
N LYS A 137 9.54 31.49 -5.31
CA LYS A 137 9.20 32.12 -6.62
C LYS A 137 9.36 31.12 -7.80
N GLN A 138 8.35 30.80 -8.60
CA GLN A 138 7.28 31.63 -9.15
C GLN A 138 5.97 30.84 -9.31
N VAL A 139 4.85 31.49 -8.99
CA VAL A 139 3.54 31.13 -9.53
C VAL A 139 3.59 31.45 -11.01
N VAL A 140 3.73 30.42 -11.85
CA VAL A 140 3.42 30.58 -13.27
C VAL A 140 1.90 30.50 -13.38
N CYS A 141 1.26 31.67 -13.41
CA CYS A 141 -0.07 31.82 -13.96
C CYS A 141 0.00 31.38 -15.43
N VAL A 142 -0.35 30.12 -15.71
CA VAL A 142 -0.74 29.74 -17.06
C VAL A 142 -2.07 30.43 -17.30
N SER A 143 -1.99 31.57 -17.99
CA SER A 143 -3.14 32.19 -18.63
C SER A 143 -3.69 31.20 -19.64
N LEU A 144 -4.61 30.35 -19.18
CA LEU A 144 -5.48 29.61 -20.09
C LEU A 144 -6.50 30.64 -20.58
N CYS A 145 -6.16 31.31 -21.67
CA CYS A 145 -7.08 32.14 -22.42
C CYS A 145 -8.36 31.34 -22.67
N CYS A 146 -9.42 31.71 -21.95
CA CYS A 146 -10.79 31.42 -22.30
C CYS A 146 -11.06 31.94 -23.71
N ARG A 147 -10.87 31.10 -24.72
CA ARG A 147 -11.59 31.26 -25.98
C ARG A 147 -13.03 30.84 -25.70
N PHE A 148 -13.91 31.84 -25.72
CA PHE A 148 -15.36 31.83 -25.57
C PHE A 148 -15.91 32.26 -24.21
N GLY A 149 -16.35 33.53 -24.17
CA GLY A 149 -17.59 33.89 -23.48
C GLY A 149 -17.42 34.66 -22.17
N HIS A 150 -17.31 35.98 -22.29
CA HIS A 150 -18.07 36.96 -21.49
C HIS A 150 -18.39 36.62 -20.02
N ILE A 151 -17.71 37.32 -19.10
CA ILE A 151 -18.27 38.22 -18.05
C ILE A 151 -17.26 38.29 -16.89
N CYS A 152 -16.64 39.46 -16.74
CA CYS A 152 -15.94 39.88 -15.53
C CYS A 152 -16.97 40.40 -14.53
N LEU A 153 -16.97 39.87 -13.30
CA LEU A 153 -17.43 40.62 -12.12
C LEU A 153 -16.41 40.44 -11.01
N CYS A 154 -15.68 41.51 -10.73
CA CYS A 154 -14.91 41.71 -9.51
C CYS A 154 -15.79 42.44 -8.49
N ASN A 155 -15.81 41.95 -7.25
CA ASN A 155 -15.76 42.77 -6.04
C ASN A 155 -15.02 41.97 -4.97
#